data_AF-A0A1E3NXF7-F1
#
_entry.id   AF-A0A1E3NXF7-F1
#
_cell.length_a   1.000
_cell.length_b   1.000
_cell.length_c   1.000
_cell.angle_alpha   90.00
_cell.angle_beta   90.00
_cell.angle_gamma   90.00
#
_symmetry.space_group_name_H-M   'P 1'
#
loop_
_entity.id
_entity.type
_entity.pdbx_description
1 polymer ?
#
loop_
_entity_poly.entity_id
_entity_poly.type
_entity_poly.pdbx_seq_one_letter_code
_entity_poly.pdbx_strand_id
1 'polypeptide(L)'
;MARFNRPAILVLVLTLLAFTTYYVFEQQKYSLSDLSSFLETMDIGSVGGQGAPATQPKGKITNNNDPDILQKHKIEIQVNELLQKKLENELKYERESMDKKNKQLQEQNEALRKEKTKFEQENKSLSLKVQEAEKGKPVTVYKRERYSEEPSFIRKTFTFKTNPEFSPDVVIDGDKNEVVILASIIEKFDQQGQPFQRFLKLLQSIEYPHYKTSISLLISDNDEFKKFDEFVTDIFNKIEEVKDTSLLKDSFSKITLINADFIESQFKVDKGLRHDPRVQKKRRKLLAQIRNFLVFNGIGSEIYSLALDSDVIELPKNMLETFIESKKDIATIRIDIKNHEGKVVHQDYDLNSWAGDRRVPNAEQDAKLDTDPDFFYEPGPGPNNIQFSHIDKNLEKFGINKDDPKAAIELNSVGGAVLFVKTEVFKQGIMFPPFYLIGTKWNRNDGFDGIETEGLCYQAKTIGYKCWGFPNLVGFHAVG
;
A
#
# COMPACT_ATOMS: atom_id res chain seq x y z
N MET A 1 4.17 -22.93 -10.99
CA MET A 1 3.53 -21.74 -11.57
C MET A 1 2.07 -22.03 -11.77
N ALA A 2 1.19 -21.46 -10.94
CA ALA A 2 -0.25 -21.65 -11.08
C ALA A 2 -0.69 -21.07 -12.44
N ARG A 3 -1.17 -21.94 -13.33
CA ARG A 3 -1.76 -21.52 -14.60
C ARG A 3 -2.99 -20.68 -14.28
N PHE A 4 -2.95 -19.39 -14.63
CA PHE A 4 -4.12 -18.53 -14.57
C PHE A 4 -5.30 -19.24 -15.24
N ASN A 5 -6.44 -19.30 -14.53
CA ASN A 5 -7.64 -19.89 -15.08
C ASN A 5 -8.08 -19.06 -16.29
N ARG A 6 -8.42 -19.70 -17.42
CA ARG A 6 -8.75 -19.04 -18.70
C ARG A 6 -9.69 -17.80 -18.60
N PRO A 7 -10.70 -17.74 -17.70
CA PRO A 7 -11.50 -16.53 -17.53
C PRO A 7 -10.70 -15.32 -17.00
N ALA A 8 -9.71 -15.53 -16.14
CA ALA A 8 -8.86 -14.45 -15.62
C ALA A 8 -7.98 -13.84 -16.73
N ILE A 9 -7.49 -14.68 -17.66
CA ILE A 9 -6.74 -14.22 -18.84
C ILE A 9 -7.64 -13.43 -19.77
N LEU A 10 -8.88 -13.88 -19.98
CA LEU A 10 -9.84 -13.21 -20.84
C LEU A 10 -10.22 -11.82 -20.29
N VAL A 11 -10.44 -11.71 -18.98
CA VAL A 11 -10.71 -10.43 -18.31
C VAL A 11 -9.52 -9.49 -18.49
N LEU A 12 -8.30 -9.97 -18.27
CA LEU A 12 -7.07 -9.18 -18.41
C LEU A 12 -6.83 -8.68 -19.85
N VAL A 13 -7.09 -9.54 -20.83
CA VAL A 13 -6.99 -9.20 -22.26
C VAL A 13 -8.06 -8.19 -22.65
N LEU A 14 -9.29 -8.34 -22.14
CA LEU A 14 -10.38 -7.39 -22.42
C LEU A 14 -10.17 -6.04 -21.74
N THR A 15 -9.62 -5.98 -20.53
CA THR A 15 -9.23 -4.70 -19.91
C THR A 15 -8.08 -4.05 -20.65
N LEU A 16 -7.07 -4.81 -21.09
CA LEU A 16 -5.98 -4.28 -21.92
C LEU A 16 -6.50 -3.75 -23.27
N LEU A 17 -7.43 -4.45 -23.92
CA LEU A 17 -8.08 -4.02 -25.16
C LEU A 17 -8.95 -2.78 -24.97
N ALA A 18 -9.69 -2.69 -23.85
CA ALA A 18 -10.48 -1.52 -23.51
C ALA A 18 -9.59 -0.30 -23.20
N PHE A 19 -8.46 -0.52 -22.53
CA PHE A 19 -7.50 0.54 -22.22
C PHE A 19 -6.78 1.03 -23.47
N THR A 20 -6.35 0.12 -24.37
CA THR A 20 -5.73 0.50 -25.64
C THR A 20 -6.72 1.17 -26.58
N THR A 21 -7.97 0.69 -26.67
CA THR A 21 -8.99 1.38 -27.48
C THR A 21 -9.35 2.74 -26.92
N TYR A 22 -9.48 2.90 -25.60
CA TYR A 22 -9.69 4.20 -24.97
C TYR A 22 -8.52 5.16 -25.22
N TYR A 23 -7.28 4.69 -25.08
CA TYR A 23 -6.07 5.49 -25.30
C TYR A 23 -5.84 5.84 -26.78
N VAL A 24 -6.18 4.93 -27.70
CA VAL A 24 -6.13 5.15 -29.15
C VAL A 24 -7.20 6.16 -29.60
N PHE A 25 -8.38 6.15 -28.97
CA PHE A 25 -9.48 7.05 -29.32
C PHE A 25 -9.26 8.49 -28.84
N GLU A 26 -8.61 8.70 -27.68
CA GLU A 26 -8.35 10.04 -27.15
C GLU A 26 -7.17 10.78 -27.83
N GLN A 27 -6.23 10.07 -28.47
CA GLN A 27 -4.99 10.68 -28.97
C GLN A 27 -4.86 10.79 -30.50
N GLN A 28 -5.83 10.32 -31.30
CA GLN A 28 -5.80 10.33 -32.79
C GLN A 28 -4.40 10.09 -33.41
N LYS A 29 -3.62 9.13 -32.88
CA LYS A 29 -2.20 9.00 -33.24
C LYS A 29 -1.76 7.69 -33.88
N TYR A 30 -2.68 6.76 -34.15
CA TYR A 30 -2.34 5.50 -34.80
C TYR A 30 -3.45 5.05 -35.77
N SER A 31 -3.08 4.72 -37.01
CA SER A 31 -4.01 4.19 -38.00
C SER A 31 -4.23 2.68 -37.83
N LEU A 32 -5.28 2.13 -38.45
CA LEU A 32 -5.56 0.68 -38.43
C LEU A 32 -4.37 -0.18 -38.92
N SER A 33 -3.48 0.40 -39.74
CA SER A 33 -2.21 -0.21 -40.15
C SER A 33 -1.24 -0.44 -38.99
N ASP A 34 -1.21 0.47 -38.02
CA ASP A 34 -0.27 0.43 -36.89
C ASP A 34 -0.72 -0.62 -35.86
N LEU A 35 -2.04 -0.80 -35.74
CA LEU A 35 -2.67 -1.89 -34.99
C LEU A 35 -2.39 -3.27 -35.61
N SER A 36 -2.40 -3.37 -36.95
CA SER A 36 -2.03 -4.59 -37.66
C SER A 36 -0.55 -4.94 -37.44
N SER A 37 0.34 -3.96 -37.52
CA SER A 37 1.77 -4.15 -37.30
C SER A 37 2.09 -4.53 -35.84
N PHE A 38 1.36 -3.97 -34.87
CA PHE A 38 1.49 -4.34 -33.46
C PHE A 38 1.03 -5.79 -33.20
N LEU A 39 -0.07 -6.22 -33.84
CA LEU A 39 -0.56 -7.60 -33.74
C LEU A 39 0.40 -8.59 -34.41
N GLU A 40 1.10 -8.19 -35.47
CA GLU A 40 2.18 -8.99 -36.09
C GLU A 40 3.43 -9.10 -35.19
N THR A 41 3.70 -8.11 -34.33
CA THR A 41 4.80 -8.20 -33.33
C THR A 41 4.44 -9.03 -32.10
N MET A 42 3.16 -9.34 -31.88
CA MET A 42 2.72 -10.29 -30.86
C MET A 42 2.86 -11.72 -31.40
N ASP A 43 4.08 -12.26 -31.29
CA ASP A 43 4.44 -13.63 -31.66
C ASP A 43 3.62 -14.66 -30.87
N ILE A 44 2.47 -15.06 -31.42
CA ILE A 44 1.76 -16.28 -31.07
C ILE A 44 2.04 -17.30 -32.18
N GLY A 45 3.22 -17.90 -32.09
CA GLY A 45 3.46 -19.25 -32.62
C GLY A 45 3.68 -19.33 -34.12
N SER A 46 4.95 -19.17 -34.50
CA SER A 46 5.54 -19.77 -35.69
C SER A 46 5.10 -21.24 -35.90
N VAL A 47 4.31 -21.50 -36.94
CA VAL A 47 4.32 -22.77 -37.65
C VAL A 47 4.47 -22.47 -39.13
N GLY A 48 5.68 -22.73 -39.64
CA GLY A 48 5.89 -23.12 -41.03
C GLY A 48 6.41 -22.03 -41.97
N GLY A 49 7.73 -22.04 -42.18
CA GLY A 49 8.28 -21.98 -43.54
C GLY A 49 8.79 -20.62 -44.01
N GLN A 50 10.08 -20.37 -43.78
CA GLN A 50 10.88 -19.33 -44.40
C GLN A 50 10.84 -19.41 -45.95
N GLY A 51 10.69 -18.25 -46.59
CA GLY A 51 11.05 -18.05 -48.00
C GLY A 51 12.15 -17.00 -48.11
N ALA A 52 13.41 -17.39 -47.90
CA ALA A 52 14.54 -16.61 -48.39
C ALA A 52 14.66 -16.81 -49.92
N PRO A 53 15.09 -15.80 -50.69
CA PRO A 53 15.01 -15.82 -52.15
C PRO A 53 16.09 -16.75 -52.72
N ALA A 54 15.65 -17.81 -53.40
CA ALA A 54 16.55 -18.66 -54.17
C ALA A 54 17.05 -17.91 -55.42
N THR A 55 18.31 -17.52 -55.41
CA THR A 55 19.11 -17.31 -56.62
C THR A 55 19.03 -18.57 -57.48
N GLN A 56 18.48 -18.47 -58.71
CA GLN A 56 18.63 -19.55 -59.69
C GLN A 56 19.88 -19.32 -60.57
N PRO A 57 20.71 -20.36 -60.75
CA PRO A 57 21.85 -20.37 -61.65
C PRO A 57 21.38 -20.49 -63.11
N LYS A 58 22.16 -19.91 -64.03
CA LYS A 58 21.99 -20.10 -65.47
C LYS A 58 22.14 -21.57 -65.86
N GLY A 59 21.07 -22.13 -66.45
CA GLY A 59 21.16 -23.09 -67.56
C GLY A 59 20.86 -24.56 -67.26
N LYS A 60 19.72 -25.05 -67.77
CA LYS A 60 19.63 -25.90 -68.97
C LYS A 60 18.17 -26.04 -69.37
N ILE A 61 17.86 -25.69 -70.63
CA ILE A 61 16.55 -25.92 -71.24
C ILE A 61 16.38 -27.44 -71.37
N THR A 62 15.58 -28.03 -70.49
CA THR A 62 15.10 -29.40 -70.64
C THR A 62 13.85 -29.40 -71.52
N ASN A 63 13.77 -30.37 -72.42
CA ASN A 63 12.74 -30.52 -73.43
C ASN A 63 11.33 -30.61 -72.80
N ASN A 64 10.52 -29.55 -72.88
CA ASN A 64 9.18 -29.48 -72.29
C ASN A 64 8.13 -30.40 -72.96
N ASN A 65 8.55 -31.24 -73.92
CA ASN A 65 7.70 -32.21 -74.63
C ASN A 65 7.98 -33.66 -74.25
N ASP A 66 8.73 -33.93 -73.17
CA ASP A 66 8.89 -35.28 -72.63
C ASP A 66 7.54 -35.79 -72.07
N PRO A 67 6.98 -36.90 -72.57
CA PRO A 67 5.71 -37.45 -72.11
C PRO A 67 5.63 -37.66 -70.60
N ASP A 68 6.75 -38.05 -69.98
CA ASP A 68 6.81 -38.32 -68.53
C ASP A 68 6.75 -37.02 -67.71
N ILE A 69 7.32 -35.92 -68.22
CA ILE A 69 7.27 -34.59 -67.58
C ILE A 69 5.86 -34.00 -67.71
N LEU A 70 5.23 -34.12 -68.88
CA LEU A 70 3.85 -33.69 -69.13
C LEU A 70 2.85 -34.48 -68.28
N GLN A 71 3.07 -35.78 -68.11
CA GLN A 71 2.25 -36.63 -67.26
C GLN A 71 2.42 -36.27 -65.77
N LYS A 72 3.65 -36.02 -65.32
CA LYS A 72 3.94 -35.55 -63.96
C LYS A 72 3.27 -34.20 -63.68
N HIS A 73 3.31 -33.26 -64.63
CA HIS A 73 2.67 -31.95 -64.47
C HIS A 73 1.13 -32.06 -64.44
N LYS A 74 0.53 -32.95 -65.23
CA LYS A 74 -0.92 -33.24 -65.14
C LYS A 74 -1.31 -33.82 -63.78
N ILE A 75 -0.50 -34.73 -63.23
CA ILE A 75 -0.73 -35.30 -61.89
C ILE A 75 -0.59 -34.21 -60.82
N GLU A 76 0.41 -33.32 -60.94
CA GLU A 76 0.62 -32.22 -60.01
C GLU A 76 -0.56 -31.24 -59.97
N ILE A 77 -1.13 -30.90 -61.14
CA ILE A 77 -2.36 -30.10 -61.23
C ILE A 77 -3.53 -30.79 -60.54
N GLN A 78 -3.75 -32.09 -60.79
CA GLN A 78 -4.83 -32.86 -60.15
C GLN A 78 -4.65 -32.97 -58.63
N VAL A 79 -3.41 -33.15 -58.15
CA VAL A 79 -3.10 -33.18 -56.72
C VAL A 79 -3.37 -31.81 -56.08
N ASN A 80 -3.00 -30.72 -56.74
CA ASN A 80 -3.25 -29.37 -56.25
C ASN A 80 -4.76 -29.04 -56.20
N GLU A 81 -5.54 -29.44 -57.20
CA GLU A 81 -7.01 -29.30 -57.18
C GLU A 81 -7.64 -30.10 -56.03
N LEU A 82 -7.18 -31.32 -55.79
CA LEU A 82 -7.65 -32.14 -54.67
C LEU A 82 -7.26 -31.55 -53.30
N LEU A 83 -6.06 -30.99 -53.18
CA LEU A 83 -5.60 -30.31 -51.97
C LEU A 83 -6.41 -29.04 -51.70
N GLN A 84 -6.70 -28.23 -52.72
CA GLN A 84 -7.57 -27.06 -52.59
C GLN A 84 -8.97 -27.45 -52.13
N LYS A 85 -9.57 -28.48 -52.73
CA LYS A 85 -10.89 -28.97 -52.33
C LYS A 85 -10.90 -29.52 -50.90
N LYS A 86 -9.83 -30.19 -50.47
CA LYS A 86 -9.69 -30.66 -49.08
C LYS A 86 -9.59 -29.49 -48.10
N LEU A 87 -8.77 -28.50 -48.43
CA LEU A 87 -8.59 -27.28 -47.61
C LEU A 87 -9.89 -26.49 -47.48
N GLU A 88 -10.65 -26.33 -48.56
CA GLU A 88 -11.97 -25.66 -48.52
C GLU A 88 -12.97 -26.39 -47.61
N ASN A 89 -12.97 -27.72 -47.63
CA ASN A 89 -13.82 -28.52 -46.76
C ASN A 89 -13.41 -28.42 -45.28
N GLU A 90 -12.12 -28.45 -44.98
CA GLU A 90 -11.60 -28.26 -43.61
C GLU A 90 -11.92 -26.84 -43.10
N LEU A 91 -11.69 -25.80 -43.91
CA LEU A 91 -12.04 -24.42 -43.58
C LEU A 91 -13.55 -24.23 -43.35
N LYS A 92 -14.39 -24.91 -44.13
CA LYS A 92 -15.84 -24.90 -43.95
C LYS A 92 -16.22 -25.52 -42.60
N TYR A 93 -15.65 -26.67 -42.27
CA TYR A 93 -15.90 -27.35 -41.00
C TYR A 93 -15.44 -26.50 -39.79
N GLU A 94 -14.27 -25.86 -39.88
CA GLU A 94 -13.79 -24.96 -38.85
C GLU A 94 -14.69 -23.75 -38.66
N ARG A 95 -15.18 -23.13 -39.75
CA ARG A 95 -16.14 -22.01 -39.69
C ARG A 95 -17.43 -22.42 -38.99
N GLU A 96 -18.01 -23.55 -39.36
CA GLU A 96 -19.24 -24.06 -38.74
C GLU A 96 -19.05 -24.36 -37.25
N SER A 97 -17.89 -24.92 -36.88
CA SER A 97 -17.51 -25.17 -35.48
C SER A 97 -17.33 -23.88 -34.68
N MET A 98 -16.65 -22.89 -35.28
CA MET A 98 -16.44 -21.57 -34.68
C MET A 98 -17.76 -20.81 -34.52
N ASP A 99 -18.65 -20.86 -35.50
CA ASP A 99 -19.98 -20.22 -35.43
C ASP A 99 -20.83 -20.83 -34.31
N LYS A 100 -20.81 -22.16 -34.17
CA LYS A 100 -21.48 -22.85 -33.07
C LYS A 100 -20.94 -22.42 -31.71
N LYS A 101 -19.62 -22.29 -31.59
CA LYS A 101 -18.96 -21.87 -30.36
C LYS A 101 -19.22 -20.39 -30.03
N ASN A 102 -19.22 -19.52 -31.03
CA ASN A 102 -19.59 -18.12 -30.90
C ASN A 102 -21.03 -17.96 -30.44
N LYS A 103 -21.96 -18.74 -31.01
CA LYS A 103 -23.35 -18.75 -30.58
C LYS A 103 -23.49 -19.18 -29.12
N GLN A 104 -22.80 -20.24 -28.71
CA GLN A 104 -22.81 -20.71 -27.32
C GLN A 104 -22.23 -19.65 -26.35
N LEU A 105 -21.17 -18.96 -26.74
CA LEU A 105 -20.59 -17.86 -25.95
C LEU A 105 -21.53 -16.64 -25.87
N GLN A 106 -22.26 -16.34 -26.94
CA GLN A 106 -23.27 -15.27 -26.93
C GLN A 106 -24.40 -15.61 -25.97
N GLU A 107 -24.91 -16.84 -25.99
CA GLU A 107 -25.94 -17.32 -25.05
C GLU A 107 -25.46 -17.25 -23.59
N GLN A 108 -24.23 -17.67 -23.31
CA GLN A 108 -23.63 -17.56 -21.97
C GLN A 108 -23.47 -16.10 -21.50
N ASN A 109 -23.02 -15.21 -22.39
CA ASN A 109 -22.90 -13.79 -22.08
C ASN A 109 -24.26 -13.15 -21.79
N GLU A 110 -25.30 -13.56 -22.52
CA GLU A 110 -26.66 -13.06 -22.28
C GLU A 110 -27.20 -13.56 -20.93
N ALA A 111 -26.94 -14.81 -20.57
CA ALA A 111 -27.28 -15.35 -19.24
C ALA A 111 -26.58 -14.59 -18.11
N LEU A 112 -25.27 -14.34 -18.23
CA LEU A 112 -24.50 -13.55 -17.27
C LEU A 112 -24.99 -12.10 -17.16
N ARG A 113 -25.39 -11.48 -18.28
CA ARG A 113 -25.99 -10.12 -18.25
C ARG A 113 -27.31 -10.10 -17.51
N LYS A 114 -28.16 -11.12 -17.68
CA LYS A 114 -29.42 -11.27 -16.94
C LYS A 114 -29.16 -11.46 -15.45
N GLU A 115 -28.21 -12.30 -15.08
CA GLU A 115 -27.80 -12.53 -13.69
C GLU A 115 -27.25 -11.25 -13.05
N LYS A 116 -26.35 -10.53 -13.73
CA LYS A 116 -25.83 -9.23 -13.29
C LYS A 116 -26.95 -8.23 -13.05
N THR A 117 -27.89 -8.10 -13.99
CA THR A 117 -29.04 -7.19 -13.87
C THR A 117 -29.89 -7.54 -12.65
N LYS A 118 -30.12 -8.84 -12.42
CA LYS A 118 -30.85 -9.33 -11.24
C LYS A 118 -30.13 -8.96 -9.95
N PHE A 119 -28.82 -9.19 -9.86
CA PHE A 119 -28.02 -8.77 -8.70
C PHE A 119 -28.04 -7.26 -8.47
N GLU A 120 -27.94 -6.45 -9.52
CA GLU A 120 -28.03 -4.99 -9.43
C GLU A 120 -29.40 -4.53 -8.89
N GLN A 121 -30.49 -5.15 -9.34
CA GLN A 121 -31.84 -4.89 -8.83
C GLN A 121 -32.00 -5.32 -7.38
N GLU A 122 -31.53 -6.50 -7.01
CA GLU A 122 -31.55 -6.99 -5.63
C GLU A 122 -30.74 -6.06 -4.72
N ASN A 123 -29.53 -5.67 -5.12
CA ASN A 123 -28.67 -4.76 -4.36
C ASN A 123 -29.31 -3.37 -4.20
N LYS A 124 -29.95 -2.84 -5.25
CA LYS A 124 -30.71 -1.58 -5.17
C LYS A 124 -31.88 -1.69 -4.19
N SER A 125 -32.60 -2.83 -4.20
CA SER A 125 -33.72 -3.07 -3.28
C SER A 125 -33.25 -3.19 -1.82
N LEU A 126 -32.11 -3.84 -1.59
CA LEU A 126 -31.47 -3.95 -0.27
C LEU A 126 -31.01 -2.59 0.22
N SER A 127 -30.36 -1.80 -0.64
CA SER A 127 -29.92 -0.44 -0.31
C SER A 127 -31.10 0.47 0.06
N LEU A 128 -32.23 0.38 -0.65
CA LEU A 128 -33.46 1.12 -0.30
C LEU A 128 -34.03 0.68 1.06
N LYS A 129 -34.08 -0.63 1.34
CA LYS A 129 -34.54 -1.14 2.65
C LYS A 129 -33.64 -0.71 3.79
N VAL A 130 -32.32 -0.68 3.58
CA VAL A 130 -31.35 -0.15 4.56
C VAL A 130 -31.60 1.34 4.77
N GLN A 131 -31.74 2.13 3.72
CA GLN A 131 -32.07 3.55 3.81
C GLN A 131 -33.41 3.79 4.54
N GLU A 132 -34.42 2.97 4.31
CA GLU A 132 -35.70 3.05 5.03
C GLU A 132 -35.58 2.67 6.51
N ALA A 133 -34.76 1.66 6.85
CA ALA A 133 -34.49 1.26 8.23
C ALA A 133 -33.64 2.29 8.99
N GLU A 134 -32.80 3.04 8.28
CA GLU A 134 -32.01 4.17 8.81
C GLU A 134 -32.86 5.44 8.96
N LYS A 135 -33.97 5.54 8.21
CA LYS A 135 -34.87 6.69 8.19
C LYS A 135 -35.57 6.83 9.56
N GLY A 136 -35.08 7.77 10.37
CA GLY A 136 -35.59 8.06 11.71
C GLY A 136 -34.63 7.72 12.85
N LYS A 137 -33.47 7.12 12.57
CA LYS A 137 -32.38 7.03 13.55
C LYS A 137 -31.49 8.27 13.46
N PRO A 138 -31.14 8.93 14.59
CA PRO A 138 -30.17 10.02 14.60
C PRO A 138 -28.76 9.58 14.21
N VAL A 139 -28.39 8.33 14.53
CA VAL A 139 -27.07 7.75 14.28
C VAL A 139 -27.24 6.34 13.74
N THR A 140 -26.37 5.95 12.80
CA THR A 140 -26.26 4.57 12.31
C THR A 140 -24.83 4.09 12.46
N VAL A 141 -24.66 2.88 12.99
CA VAL A 141 -23.36 2.24 13.20
C VAL A 141 -23.21 1.08 12.23
N TYR A 142 -22.03 1.00 11.62
CA TYR A 142 -21.64 -0.09 10.73
C TYR A 142 -20.44 -0.82 11.34
N LYS A 143 -20.56 -2.15 11.43
CA LYS A 143 -19.48 -3.05 11.84
C LYS A 143 -19.14 -3.93 10.65
N ARG A 144 -17.92 -3.79 10.15
CA ARG A 144 -17.41 -4.54 9.00
C ARG A 144 -16.27 -5.44 9.47
N GLU A 145 -16.39 -6.72 9.23
CA GLU A 145 -15.31 -7.68 9.43
C GLU A 145 -14.86 -8.20 8.08
N ARG A 146 -13.54 -8.34 7.89
CA ARG A 146 -13.03 -8.99 6.69
C ARG A 146 -13.36 -10.48 6.76
N TYR A 147 -14.26 -10.95 5.91
CA TYR A 147 -14.59 -12.36 5.79
C TYR A 147 -13.68 -13.06 4.77
N SER A 148 -13.04 -14.13 5.21
CA SER A 148 -12.36 -15.13 4.40
C SER A 148 -12.59 -16.48 5.10
N GLU A 149 -12.66 -17.59 4.36
CA GLU A 149 -12.82 -18.92 4.95
C GLU A 149 -11.63 -19.29 5.86
N GLU A 150 -10.43 -18.82 5.51
CA GLU A 150 -9.20 -18.95 6.31
C GLU A 150 -8.43 -17.62 6.30
N PRO A 151 -8.84 -16.64 7.13
CA PRO A 151 -8.19 -15.34 7.12
C PRO A 151 -6.78 -15.45 7.73
N SER A 152 -5.77 -15.00 7.00
CA SER A 152 -4.40 -14.91 7.54
C SER A 152 -4.24 -13.84 8.62
N PHE A 153 -5.24 -12.98 8.82
CA PHE A 153 -5.33 -11.97 9.86
C PHE A 153 -6.77 -11.50 10.04
N ILE A 154 -7.09 -10.98 11.21
CA ILE A 154 -8.40 -10.41 11.51
C ILE A 154 -8.35 -8.89 11.26
N ARG A 155 -9.39 -8.36 10.61
CA ARG A 155 -9.62 -6.92 10.51
C ARG A 155 -11.09 -6.61 10.76
N LYS A 156 -11.34 -5.78 11.77
CA LYS A 156 -12.66 -5.26 12.13
C LYS A 156 -12.66 -3.75 12.00
N THR A 157 -13.70 -3.18 11.39
CA THR A 157 -13.85 -1.74 11.19
C THR A 157 -15.22 -1.32 11.71
N PHE A 158 -15.21 -0.43 12.67
CA PHE A 158 -16.38 0.21 13.27
C PHE A 158 -16.46 1.63 12.73
N THR A 159 -17.61 2.02 12.19
CA THR A 159 -17.86 3.36 11.68
C THR A 159 -19.25 3.81 12.08
N PHE A 160 -19.45 5.09 12.33
CA PHE A 160 -20.79 5.63 12.50
C PHE A 160 -21.04 6.81 11.56
N LYS A 161 -22.32 7.05 11.28
CA LYS A 161 -22.81 8.16 10.48
C LYS A 161 -23.99 8.80 11.17
N THR A 162 -23.99 10.12 11.25
CA THR A 162 -25.13 10.88 11.77
C THR A 162 -26.09 11.21 10.65
N ASN A 163 -27.40 11.12 10.93
CA ASN A 163 -28.43 11.53 10.00
C ASN A 163 -28.48 13.07 9.92
N PRO A 164 -28.36 13.68 8.71
CA PRO A 164 -28.44 15.13 8.53
C PRO A 164 -29.72 15.77 9.08
N GLU A 165 -30.85 15.06 9.07
CA GLU A 165 -32.13 15.56 9.62
C GLU A 165 -32.06 15.86 11.12
N PHE A 166 -31.20 15.15 11.85
CA PHE A 166 -31.00 15.28 13.28
C PHE A 166 -29.70 16.01 13.64
N SER A 167 -28.92 16.46 12.65
CA SER A 167 -27.57 16.99 12.83
C SER A 167 -27.40 18.33 12.10
N PRO A 168 -28.06 19.40 12.57
CA PRO A 168 -28.12 20.67 11.86
C PRO A 168 -26.75 21.36 11.71
N ASP A 169 -25.80 21.08 12.61
CA ASP A 169 -24.49 21.76 12.61
C ASP A 169 -23.40 21.00 11.84
N VAL A 170 -23.29 19.68 12.06
CA VAL A 170 -22.17 18.86 11.58
C VAL A 170 -22.67 17.47 11.23
N VAL A 171 -22.54 17.09 9.96
CA VAL A 171 -22.82 15.71 9.51
C VAL A 171 -21.52 14.90 9.62
N ILE A 172 -21.51 13.94 10.55
CA ILE A 172 -20.41 13.02 10.76
C ILE A 172 -20.59 11.82 9.83
N ASP A 173 -19.52 11.46 9.12
CA ASP A 173 -19.47 10.30 8.23
C ASP A 173 -18.10 9.63 8.39
N GLY A 174 -18.07 8.47 9.07
CA GLY A 174 -16.84 7.72 9.35
C GLY A 174 -16.11 7.16 8.12
N ASP A 175 -16.65 7.31 6.92
CA ASP A 175 -15.93 6.98 5.68
C ASP A 175 -15.29 8.23 5.02
N LYS A 176 -15.45 9.42 5.63
CA LYS A 176 -14.94 10.72 5.15
C LYS A 176 -13.97 11.40 6.12
N ASN A 177 -13.28 10.63 6.95
CA ASN A 177 -12.23 11.14 7.83
C ASN A 177 -11.08 11.77 7.02
N GLU A 178 -10.47 12.81 7.59
CA GLU A 178 -9.34 13.52 7.01
C GLU A 178 -8.01 12.94 7.49
N VAL A 179 -7.95 12.52 8.76
CA VAL A 179 -6.75 12.01 9.43
C VAL A 179 -6.98 10.58 9.89
N VAL A 180 -5.98 9.71 9.74
CA VAL A 180 -5.93 8.39 10.41
C VAL A 180 -4.74 8.31 11.37
N ILE A 181 -5.02 8.00 12.64
CA ILE A 181 -3.98 7.67 13.62
C ILE A 181 -3.64 6.19 13.48
N LEU A 182 -2.36 5.89 13.32
CA LEU A 182 -1.83 4.54 13.16
C LEU A 182 -0.98 4.20 14.39
N ALA A 183 -1.34 3.16 15.14
CA ALA A 183 -0.50 2.67 16.23
C ALA A 183 -0.40 1.15 16.23
N SER A 184 0.78 0.64 16.57
CA SER A 184 1.04 -0.78 16.72
C SER A 184 1.28 -1.13 18.18
N ILE A 185 0.49 -2.05 18.71
CA ILE A 185 0.55 -2.55 20.08
C ILE A 185 1.10 -3.97 20.01
N ILE A 186 2.39 -4.10 20.30
CA ILE A 186 3.16 -5.34 20.16
C ILE A 186 3.41 -5.98 21.53
N GLU A 187 3.62 -5.18 22.58
CA GLU A 187 3.84 -5.72 23.92
C GLU A 187 2.51 -5.90 24.67
N LYS A 188 2.42 -6.95 25.49
CA LYS A 188 1.28 -7.13 26.40
C LYS A 188 1.26 -5.98 27.38
N PHE A 189 0.09 -5.39 27.57
CA PHE A 189 -0.13 -4.48 28.68
C PHE A 189 0.11 -5.22 30.00
N ASP A 190 0.66 -4.52 31.00
CA ASP A 190 0.81 -5.08 32.33
C ASP A 190 -0.55 -5.53 32.91
N GLN A 191 -0.52 -6.38 33.95
CA GLN A 191 -1.76 -6.88 34.56
C GLN A 191 -2.62 -5.74 35.17
N GLN A 192 -2.04 -4.56 35.37
CA GLN A 192 -2.71 -3.38 35.90
C GLN A 192 -3.42 -2.56 34.81
N GLY A 193 -3.21 -2.84 33.52
CA GLY A 193 -3.83 -2.14 32.39
C GLY A 193 -3.40 -0.66 32.26
N GLN A 194 -2.32 -0.26 32.93
CA GLN A 194 -1.87 1.13 32.98
C GLN A 194 -1.44 1.68 31.62
N PRO A 195 -0.67 0.95 30.78
CA PRO A 195 -0.23 1.50 29.50
C PRO A 195 -1.39 1.59 28.48
N PHE A 196 -2.43 0.75 28.61
CA PHE A 196 -3.64 0.84 27.81
C PHE A 196 -4.41 2.14 28.10
N GLN A 197 -4.67 2.43 29.38
CA GLN A 197 -5.37 3.65 29.79
C GLN A 197 -4.58 4.90 29.43
N ARG A 198 -3.26 4.85 29.53
CA ARG A 198 -2.38 5.94 29.11
C ARG A 198 -2.47 6.19 27.60
N PHE A 199 -2.44 5.14 26.80
CA PHE A 199 -2.55 5.26 25.34
C PHE A 199 -3.92 5.83 24.94
N LEU A 200 -5.01 5.39 25.56
CA LEU A 200 -6.33 5.99 25.32
C LEU A 200 -6.39 7.47 25.70
N LYS A 201 -5.78 7.86 26.83
CA LYS A 201 -5.66 9.27 27.22
C LYS A 201 -4.84 10.08 26.23
N LEU A 202 -3.76 9.52 25.69
CA LEU A 202 -2.98 10.16 24.63
C LEU A 202 -3.86 10.43 23.41
N LEU A 203 -4.62 9.42 22.93
CA LEU A 203 -5.51 9.58 21.79
C LEU A 203 -6.57 10.67 22.02
N GLN A 204 -7.17 10.71 23.22
CA GLN A 204 -8.13 11.76 23.60
C GLN A 204 -7.51 13.16 23.73
N SER A 205 -6.19 13.25 23.96
CA SER A 205 -5.49 14.53 24.11
C SER A 205 -5.10 15.18 22.79
N ILE A 206 -5.28 14.49 21.66
CA ILE A 206 -4.92 14.99 20.34
C ILE A 206 -5.90 16.11 19.95
N GLU A 207 -5.42 17.35 19.93
CA GLU A 207 -6.19 18.52 19.52
C GLU A 207 -6.39 18.54 17.99
N TYR A 208 -7.42 17.83 17.52
CA TYR A 208 -7.99 17.88 16.16
C TYR A 208 -9.43 17.37 16.19
N PRO A 209 -10.36 17.83 15.32
CA PRO A 209 -11.74 17.35 15.36
C PRO A 209 -11.86 15.81 15.27
N HIS A 210 -12.21 15.15 16.39
CA HIS A 210 -12.20 13.68 16.47
C HIS A 210 -13.17 13.02 15.49
N TYR A 211 -14.30 13.65 15.20
CA TYR A 211 -15.25 13.16 14.19
C TYR A 211 -14.68 13.14 12.77
N LYS A 212 -13.56 13.83 12.52
CA LYS A 212 -12.77 13.81 11.28
C LYS A 212 -11.51 12.94 11.37
N THR A 213 -11.28 12.30 12.52
CA THR A 213 -10.10 11.45 12.77
C THR A 213 -10.53 9.99 12.92
N SER A 214 -9.88 9.10 12.19
CA SER A 214 -10.03 7.67 12.37
C SER A 214 -8.84 7.12 13.16
N ILE A 215 -9.04 5.98 13.82
CA ILE A 215 -7.98 5.26 14.51
C ILE A 215 -7.83 3.89 13.85
N SER A 216 -6.59 3.47 13.61
CA SER A 216 -6.25 2.13 13.17
C SER A 216 -5.19 1.53 14.08
N LEU A 217 -5.54 0.43 14.74
CA LEU A 217 -4.68 -0.26 15.69
C LEU A 217 -4.32 -1.64 15.16
N LEU A 218 -3.03 -1.94 15.15
CA LEU A 218 -2.55 -3.31 14.99
C LEU A 218 -2.20 -3.86 16.37
N ILE A 219 -2.92 -4.90 16.80
CA ILE A 219 -2.74 -5.54 18.11
C ILE A 219 -2.30 -6.97 17.86
N SER A 220 -1.05 -7.27 18.19
CA SER A 220 -0.45 -8.58 17.86
C SER A 220 -0.97 -9.71 18.75
N ASP A 221 -1.13 -9.46 20.05
CA ASP A 221 -1.62 -10.46 20.98
C ASP A 221 -3.15 -10.66 20.84
N ASN A 222 -3.57 -11.93 20.76
CA ASN A 222 -4.97 -12.30 20.54
C ASN A 222 -5.88 -11.98 21.74
N ASP A 223 -5.38 -12.08 22.97
CA ASP A 223 -6.18 -11.80 24.17
C ASP A 223 -6.37 -10.28 24.32
N GLU A 224 -5.31 -9.51 24.09
CA GLU A 224 -5.42 -8.04 24.02
C GLU A 224 -6.34 -7.60 22.88
N PHE A 225 -6.25 -8.20 21.70
CA PHE A 225 -7.16 -7.89 20.59
C PHE A 225 -8.63 -8.08 20.98
N LYS A 226 -8.98 -9.19 21.64
CA LYS A 226 -10.35 -9.45 22.10
C LYS A 226 -10.83 -8.39 23.10
N LYS A 227 -9.99 -7.98 24.06
CA LYS A 227 -10.34 -6.90 25.00
C LYS A 227 -10.64 -5.59 24.28
N PHE A 228 -9.82 -5.22 23.29
CA PHE A 228 -10.06 -4.03 22.47
C PHE A 228 -11.32 -4.14 21.64
N ASP A 229 -11.56 -5.30 21.03
CA ASP A 229 -12.74 -5.57 20.22
C ASP A 229 -14.03 -5.43 21.06
N GLU A 230 -14.06 -6.00 22.27
CA GLU A 230 -15.16 -5.86 23.22
C GLU A 230 -15.36 -4.40 23.65
N PHE A 231 -14.27 -3.69 24.00
CA PHE A 231 -14.31 -2.29 24.41
C PHE A 231 -14.83 -1.36 23.30
N VAL A 232 -14.31 -1.50 22.07
CA VAL A 232 -14.75 -0.71 20.92
C VAL A 232 -16.19 -1.07 20.55
N THR A 233 -16.58 -2.34 20.64
CA THR A 233 -17.96 -2.77 20.42
C THR A 233 -18.94 -2.09 21.38
N ASP A 234 -18.61 -2.02 22.68
CA ASP A 234 -19.43 -1.34 23.69
C ASP A 234 -19.54 0.17 23.41
N ILE A 235 -18.44 0.84 23.06
CA ILE A 235 -18.45 2.27 22.68
C ILE A 235 -19.39 2.52 21.50
N PHE A 236 -19.27 1.73 20.43
CA PHE A 236 -20.08 1.94 19.24
C PHE A 236 -21.55 1.57 19.45
N ASN A 237 -21.86 0.60 20.32
CA ASN A 237 -23.25 0.35 20.73
C ASN A 237 -23.84 1.57 21.45
N LYS A 238 -23.10 2.17 22.38
CA LYS A 238 -23.52 3.40 23.08
C LYS A 238 -23.71 4.56 22.12
N ILE A 239 -22.85 4.70 21.11
CA ILE A 239 -22.98 5.72 20.05
C ILE A 239 -24.27 5.54 19.25
N GLU A 240 -24.67 4.30 18.92
CA GLU A 240 -25.92 4.04 18.18
C GLU A 240 -27.16 4.49 18.97
N GLU A 241 -27.10 4.46 20.30
CA GLU A 241 -28.19 4.88 21.19
C GLU A 241 -28.28 6.41 21.39
N VAL A 242 -27.28 7.18 20.93
CA VAL A 242 -27.25 8.63 21.10
C VAL A 242 -28.33 9.31 20.28
N LYS A 243 -29.16 10.11 20.97
CA LYS A 243 -30.22 10.92 20.34
C LYS A 243 -29.76 12.32 19.97
N ASP A 244 -28.94 12.92 20.83
CA ASP A 244 -28.36 14.25 20.60
C ASP A 244 -26.99 14.11 19.94
N THR A 245 -26.96 14.29 18.62
CA THR A 245 -25.75 14.12 17.80
C THR A 245 -24.67 15.16 18.10
N SER A 246 -24.99 16.25 18.80
CA SER A 246 -24.00 17.26 19.19
C SER A 246 -22.96 16.71 20.18
N LEU A 247 -23.31 15.68 20.95
CA LEU A 247 -22.43 14.99 21.90
C LEU A 247 -21.36 14.13 21.20
N LEU A 248 -21.53 13.87 19.90
CA LEU A 248 -20.61 13.02 19.11
C LEU A 248 -19.48 13.81 18.43
N LYS A 249 -19.45 15.15 18.57
CA LYS A 249 -18.40 15.99 17.98
C LYS A 249 -17.00 15.59 18.47
N ASP A 250 -16.88 15.14 19.71
CA ASP A 250 -15.59 14.72 20.28
C ASP A 250 -15.35 13.20 20.18
N SER A 251 -16.17 12.47 19.41
CA SER A 251 -16.04 11.03 19.21
C SER A 251 -15.32 10.69 17.90
N PHE A 252 -14.42 9.72 17.93
CA PHE A 252 -13.80 9.17 16.73
C PHE A 252 -14.84 8.42 15.90
N SER A 253 -15.04 8.86 14.65
CA SER A 253 -16.09 8.34 13.77
C SER A 253 -15.78 7.00 13.13
N LYS A 254 -14.52 6.57 13.21
CA LYS A 254 -14.02 5.31 12.67
C LYS A 254 -12.90 4.72 13.52
N ILE A 255 -13.03 3.44 13.85
CA ILE A 255 -11.97 2.64 14.49
C ILE A 255 -11.77 1.34 13.71
N THR A 256 -10.53 1.06 13.31
CA THR A 256 -10.11 -0.18 12.67
C THR A 256 -9.20 -0.95 13.62
N LEU A 257 -9.57 -2.18 13.95
CA LEU A 257 -8.75 -3.11 14.72
C LEU A 257 -8.21 -4.20 13.79
N ILE A 258 -6.92 -4.46 13.88
CA ILE A 258 -6.21 -5.45 13.08
C ILE A 258 -5.46 -6.37 14.04
N ASN A 259 -5.62 -7.68 13.88
CA ASN A 259 -4.79 -8.67 14.56
C ASN A 259 -4.09 -9.54 13.51
N ALA A 260 -2.76 -9.60 13.60
CA ALA A 260 -1.89 -10.34 12.70
C ALA A 260 -0.83 -11.09 13.51
N ASP A 261 -1.25 -12.16 14.16
CA ASP A 261 -0.44 -13.00 15.07
C ASP A 261 0.82 -13.60 14.40
N PHE A 262 0.75 -13.94 13.11
CA PHE A 262 1.86 -14.51 12.35
C PHE A 262 3.08 -13.58 12.27
N ILE A 263 2.88 -12.26 12.36
CA ILE A 263 3.97 -11.28 12.33
C ILE A 263 4.77 -11.36 13.64
N GLU A 264 4.11 -11.51 14.78
CA GLU A 264 4.77 -11.59 16.09
C GLU A 264 5.49 -12.92 16.33
N SER A 265 5.05 -14.02 15.71
CA SER A 265 5.77 -15.30 15.81
C SER A 265 7.26 -15.21 15.43
N GLN A 266 7.61 -14.19 14.64
CA GLN A 266 8.98 -13.85 14.22
C GLN A 266 9.76 -13.01 15.26
N PHE A 267 9.08 -12.46 16.29
CA PHE A 267 9.57 -11.53 17.32
C PHE A 267 10.14 -12.22 18.56
N LYS A 268 10.25 -13.57 18.62
CA LYS A 268 10.86 -14.30 19.76
C LYS A 268 12.39 -14.10 19.85
N VAL A 269 12.81 -12.84 19.92
CA VAL A 269 14.17 -12.38 20.14
C VAL A 269 14.29 -12.03 21.62
N ASP A 270 15.33 -12.57 22.26
CA ASP A 270 15.61 -12.36 23.68
C ASP A 270 15.79 -10.85 23.99
N LYS A 271 15.05 -10.36 25.00
CA LYS A 271 15.09 -8.95 25.43
C LYS A 271 16.51 -8.54 25.89
N GLY A 272 17.34 -9.49 26.33
CA GLY A 272 18.72 -9.25 26.78
C GLY A 272 19.72 -8.87 25.68
N LEU A 273 19.38 -9.03 24.40
CA LEU A 273 20.28 -8.79 23.27
C LEU A 273 19.92 -7.54 22.44
N ARG A 274 19.02 -6.68 22.95
CA ARG A 274 18.48 -5.51 22.22
C ARG A 274 19.53 -4.48 21.75
N HIS A 275 20.74 -4.50 22.33
CA HIS A 275 21.84 -3.61 21.98
C HIS A 275 22.83 -4.17 20.94
N ASP A 276 22.72 -5.44 20.52
CA ASP A 276 23.53 -5.95 19.41
C ASP A 276 23.01 -5.35 18.09
N PRO A 277 23.85 -4.65 17.30
CA PRO A 277 23.43 -4.05 16.01
C PRO A 277 22.78 -5.05 15.03
N ARG A 278 23.18 -6.34 15.06
CA ARG A 278 22.59 -7.38 14.21
C ARG A 278 21.20 -7.78 14.68
N VAL A 279 20.96 -7.75 15.99
CA VAL A 279 19.63 -7.93 16.59
C VAL A 279 18.75 -6.72 16.27
N GLN A 280 19.32 -5.52 16.31
CA GLN A 280 18.62 -4.29 15.93
C GLN A 280 18.14 -4.35 14.47
N LYS A 281 18.96 -4.81 13.52
CA LYS A 281 18.56 -5.01 12.12
C LYS A 281 17.34 -5.91 11.98
N LYS A 282 17.35 -7.09 12.62
CA LYS A 282 16.22 -8.04 12.61
C LYS A 282 14.95 -7.40 13.19
N ARG A 283 15.09 -6.67 14.30
CA ARG A 283 13.97 -5.93 14.93
C ARG A 283 13.39 -4.89 13.98
N ARG A 284 14.22 -4.07 13.33
CA ARG A 284 13.77 -3.01 12.41
C ARG A 284 13.10 -3.55 11.15
N LYS A 285 13.60 -4.68 10.61
CA LYS A 285 12.92 -5.40 9.53
C LYS A 285 11.50 -5.78 9.90
N LEU A 286 11.32 -6.32 11.09
CA LEU A 286 10.02 -6.74 11.59
C LEU A 286 9.10 -5.54 11.88
N LEU A 287 9.62 -4.48 12.50
CA LEU A 287 8.88 -3.23 12.70
C LEU A 287 8.41 -2.63 11.37
N ALA A 288 9.27 -2.62 10.34
CA ALA A 288 8.88 -2.16 9.01
C ALA A 288 7.74 -3.00 8.42
N GLN A 289 7.77 -4.33 8.59
CA GLN A 289 6.67 -5.21 8.17
C GLN A 289 5.37 -4.89 8.92
N ILE A 290 5.42 -4.71 10.25
CA ILE A 290 4.27 -4.36 11.08
C ILE A 290 3.68 -3.00 10.64
N ARG A 291 4.53 -1.97 10.52
CA ARG A 291 4.13 -0.62 10.10
C ARG A 291 3.50 -0.64 8.70
N ASN A 292 4.11 -1.35 7.75
CA ASN A 292 3.54 -1.51 6.41
C ASN A 292 2.19 -2.23 6.46
N PHE A 293 2.10 -3.32 7.23
CA PHE A 293 0.86 -4.07 7.36
C PHE A 293 -0.27 -3.20 7.90
N LEU A 294 0.02 -2.39 8.93
CA LEU A 294 -0.92 -1.42 9.47
C LEU A 294 -1.25 -0.31 8.47
N VAL A 295 -0.27 0.26 7.76
CA VAL A 295 -0.50 1.27 6.71
C VAL A 295 -1.45 0.74 5.63
N PHE A 296 -1.15 -0.43 5.06
CA PHE A 296 -1.91 -0.98 3.94
C PHE A 296 -3.30 -1.49 4.32
N ASN A 297 -3.55 -1.80 5.60
CA ASN A 297 -4.84 -2.31 6.07
C ASN A 297 -5.63 -1.32 6.94
N GLY A 298 -5.00 -0.26 7.42
CA GLY A 298 -5.58 0.76 8.29
C GLY A 298 -5.90 2.07 7.58
N ILE A 299 -5.12 2.48 6.58
CA ILE A 299 -5.42 3.67 5.79
C ILE A 299 -6.52 3.35 4.76
N GLY A 300 -7.58 4.15 4.75
CA GLY A 300 -8.62 4.15 3.73
C GLY A 300 -8.58 5.43 2.88
N SER A 301 -9.68 6.18 2.90
CA SER A 301 -9.88 7.42 2.16
C SER A 301 -9.19 8.64 2.79
N GLU A 302 -8.62 8.50 3.99
CA GLU A 302 -8.00 9.59 4.74
C GLU A 302 -6.86 10.27 3.95
N ILE A 303 -6.68 11.58 4.16
CA ILE A 303 -5.73 12.44 3.45
C ILE A 303 -4.38 12.46 4.16
N TYR A 304 -4.40 12.40 5.50
CA TYR A 304 -3.22 12.43 6.35
C TYR A 304 -3.18 11.21 7.25
N SER A 305 -1.98 10.73 7.57
CA SER A 305 -1.76 9.75 8.61
C SER A 305 -0.82 10.28 9.69
N LEU A 306 -1.06 9.88 10.93
CA LEU A 306 -0.19 10.12 12.07
C LEU A 306 0.15 8.77 12.71
N ALA A 307 1.38 8.30 12.49
CA ALA A 307 1.89 7.13 13.19
C ALA A 307 2.40 7.53 14.59
N LEU A 308 1.98 6.77 15.60
CA LEU A 308 2.36 6.95 17.00
C LEU A 308 2.86 5.63 17.56
N ASP A 309 4.03 5.66 18.21
CA ASP A 309 4.47 4.55 19.04
C ASP A 309 3.62 4.48 20.32
N SER A 310 3.38 3.28 20.82
CA SER A 310 2.45 3.03 21.94
C SER A 310 2.97 3.50 23.31
N ASP A 311 4.24 3.88 23.37
CA ASP A 311 4.96 4.34 24.55
C ASP A 311 5.20 5.87 24.57
N VAL A 312 4.69 6.58 23.57
CA VAL A 312 4.52 8.04 23.60
C VAL A 312 3.43 8.41 24.61
N ILE A 313 3.62 9.50 25.35
CA ILE A 313 2.85 9.79 26.56
C ILE A 313 2.18 11.14 26.55
N GLU A 314 2.74 12.06 25.76
CA GLU A 314 2.31 13.44 25.66
C GLU A 314 2.77 13.99 24.31
N LEU A 315 1.88 14.74 23.68
CA LEU A 315 2.08 15.33 22.38
C LEU A 315 1.90 16.85 22.49
N PRO A 316 2.62 17.64 21.66
CA PRO A 316 2.45 19.08 21.66
C PRO A 316 1.06 19.48 21.17
N LYS A 317 0.52 20.54 21.79
CA LYS A 317 -0.74 21.18 21.40
C LYS A 317 -0.71 21.68 19.97
N ASN A 318 -1.86 21.68 19.29
CA ASN A 318 -2.03 22.11 17.90
C ASN A 318 -1.04 21.47 16.88
N MET A 319 -0.39 20.35 17.21
CA MET A 319 0.62 19.73 16.34
C MET A 319 0.03 19.27 15.01
N LEU A 320 -1.12 18.58 15.03
CA LEU A 320 -1.76 18.10 13.80
C LEU A 320 -2.15 19.26 12.88
N GLU A 321 -2.75 20.31 13.44
CA GLU A 321 -3.06 21.54 12.70
C GLU A 321 -1.79 22.16 12.11
N THR A 322 -0.73 22.26 12.91
CA THR A 322 0.58 22.78 12.48
C THR A 322 1.13 21.98 11.30
N PHE A 323 1.07 20.65 11.34
CA PHE A 323 1.50 19.80 10.23
C PHE A 323 0.67 20.02 8.97
N ILE A 324 -0.65 19.99 9.09
CA ILE A 324 -1.58 20.16 7.96
C ILE A 324 -1.40 21.53 7.30
N GLU A 325 -1.36 22.61 8.10
CA GLU A 325 -1.19 23.98 7.62
C GLU A 325 0.19 24.23 7.00
N SER A 326 1.22 23.50 7.46
CA SER A 326 2.57 23.62 6.89
C SER A 326 2.67 23.09 5.46
N LYS A 327 1.69 22.27 5.01
CA LYS A 327 1.65 21.58 3.71
C LYS A 327 2.85 20.69 3.41
N LYS A 328 3.66 20.35 4.42
CA LYS A 328 4.81 19.46 4.31
C LYS A 328 4.35 18.01 4.15
N ASP A 329 5.12 17.20 3.42
CA ASP A 329 4.68 15.88 2.98
C ASP A 329 4.85 14.81 4.06
N ILE A 330 6.02 14.81 4.70
CA ILE A 330 6.40 13.91 5.79
C ILE A 330 6.98 14.79 6.89
N ALA A 331 6.47 14.66 8.11
CA ALA A 331 6.88 15.50 9.22
C ALA A 331 7.03 14.72 10.53
N THR A 332 7.99 15.12 11.36
CA THR A 332 8.21 14.57 12.70
C THR A 332 8.60 15.68 13.67
N ILE A 333 8.59 15.36 14.96
CA ILE A 333 8.86 16.27 16.07
C ILE A 333 10.05 15.77 16.90
N ARG A 334 10.56 16.62 17.80
CA ARG A 334 11.52 16.17 18.81
C ARG A 334 10.81 15.35 19.88
N ILE A 335 11.43 14.25 20.31
CA ILE A 335 10.92 13.40 21.40
C ILE A 335 11.89 13.46 22.57
N ASP A 336 11.43 13.90 23.73
CA ASP A 336 12.19 13.93 24.99
C ASP A 336 11.66 12.82 25.94
N ILE A 337 12.42 12.43 26.97
CA ILE A 337 11.98 11.46 27.98
C ILE A 337 11.59 12.18 29.27
N LYS A 338 10.41 11.84 29.82
CA LYS A 338 10.00 12.25 31.18
C LYS A 338 10.06 11.07 32.15
N ASN A 339 10.56 11.33 33.36
CA ASN A 339 10.48 10.38 34.47
C ASN A 339 9.04 10.26 35.02
N HIS A 340 8.83 9.35 35.97
CA HIS A 340 7.54 9.13 36.63
C HIS A 340 6.99 10.36 37.37
N GLU A 341 7.84 11.33 37.70
CA GLU A 341 7.46 12.61 38.33
C GLU A 341 7.10 13.69 37.30
N GLY A 342 7.16 13.37 36.00
CA GLY A 342 6.87 14.29 34.89
C GLY A 342 8.03 15.21 34.51
N LYS A 343 9.23 15.02 35.09
CA LYS A 343 10.42 15.83 34.80
C LYS A 343 11.16 15.28 33.58
N VAL A 344 11.58 16.18 32.68
CA VAL A 344 12.43 15.82 31.54
C VAL A 344 13.81 15.36 32.02
N VAL A 345 14.22 14.17 31.63
CA VAL A 345 15.49 13.53 32.04
C VAL A 345 16.44 13.27 30.87
N HIS A 346 15.93 13.23 29.64
CA HIS A 346 16.74 13.09 28.43
C HIS A 346 16.10 13.89 27.29
N GLN A 347 16.88 14.70 26.58
CA GLN A 347 16.42 15.43 25.40
C GLN A 347 16.78 14.66 24.13
N ASP A 348 15.96 14.78 23.09
CA ASP A 348 16.25 14.20 21.76
C ASP A 348 16.54 12.68 21.83
N TYR A 349 15.57 11.93 22.34
CA TYR A 349 15.65 10.48 22.49
C TYR A 349 15.59 9.74 21.14
N ASP A 350 14.76 10.21 20.20
CA ASP A 350 14.63 9.60 18.87
C ASP A 350 15.70 10.15 17.90
N LEU A 351 16.89 9.55 17.97
CA LEU A 351 18.05 9.92 17.15
C LEU A 351 17.95 9.48 15.68
N ASN A 352 16.86 8.84 15.25
CA ASN A 352 16.65 8.43 13.86
C ASN A 352 16.24 9.61 12.95
N SER A 353 15.88 10.75 13.55
CA SER A 353 15.55 12.00 12.84
C SER A 353 16.80 12.87 12.67
N TRP A 354 17.30 12.98 11.43
CA TRP A 354 18.52 13.74 11.15
C TRP A 354 18.57 14.28 9.72
N ALA A 355 19.27 15.41 9.55
CA ALA A 355 19.71 15.94 8.25
C ALA A 355 21.22 15.78 8.07
N GLY A 356 21.70 15.96 6.84
CA GLY A 356 23.11 15.89 6.48
C GLY A 356 23.49 14.56 5.83
N ASP A 357 24.76 14.18 5.99
CA ASP A 357 25.32 13.00 5.36
C ASP A 357 25.09 11.74 6.19
N ARG A 358 25.25 10.58 5.53
CA ARG A 358 25.20 9.25 6.13
C ARG A 358 26.53 8.53 6.05
N ARG A 359 26.72 7.53 6.90
CA ARG A 359 27.86 6.61 6.77
C ARG A 359 27.73 5.81 5.46
N VAL A 360 28.82 5.72 4.70
CA VAL A 360 28.90 4.93 3.47
C VAL A 360 30.09 3.96 3.57
N PRO A 361 29.92 2.66 3.23
CA PRO A 361 31.03 1.73 3.23
C PRO A 361 32.06 2.14 2.18
N ASN A 362 33.34 2.00 2.50
CA ASN A 362 34.39 2.12 1.49
C ASN A 362 34.36 0.92 0.52
N ALA A 363 35.16 0.95 -0.54
CA ALA A 363 35.14 -0.10 -1.57
C ALA A 363 35.42 -1.52 -1.03
N GLU A 364 36.31 -1.64 -0.03
CA GLU A 364 36.61 -2.93 0.59
C GLU A 364 35.44 -3.44 1.44
N GLN A 365 34.84 -2.55 2.24
CA GLN A 365 33.66 -2.86 3.05
C GLN A 365 32.46 -3.20 2.16
N ASP A 366 32.26 -2.47 1.05
CA ASP A 366 31.19 -2.78 0.10
C ASP A 366 31.38 -4.15 -0.55
N ALA A 367 32.62 -4.51 -0.91
CA ALA A 367 32.91 -5.84 -1.45
C ALA A 367 32.65 -6.94 -0.39
N LYS A 368 33.01 -6.71 0.87
CA LYS A 368 32.75 -7.66 1.96
C LYS A 368 31.26 -7.92 2.17
N LEU A 369 30.39 -6.94 1.94
CA LEU A 369 28.92 -7.17 1.99
C LEU A 369 28.44 -8.21 0.97
N ASP A 370 29.17 -8.43 -0.14
CA ASP A 370 28.83 -9.44 -1.14
C ASP A 370 29.50 -10.80 -0.86
N THR A 371 30.69 -10.82 -0.26
CA THR A 371 31.53 -12.02 -0.18
C THR A 371 31.60 -12.66 1.21
N ASP A 372 31.36 -11.87 2.27
CA ASP A 372 31.51 -12.29 3.66
C ASP A 372 30.14 -12.26 4.37
N PRO A 373 29.54 -13.43 4.67
CA PRO A 373 28.23 -13.50 5.32
C PRO A 373 28.24 -13.01 6.77
N ASP A 374 29.41 -12.92 7.42
CA ASP A 374 29.55 -12.47 8.80
C ASP A 374 29.90 -10.98 8.90
N PHE A 375 30.30 -10.35 7.79
CA PHE A 375 30.59 -8.93 7.75
C PHE A 375 29.32 -8.10 7.96
N PHE A 376 29.33 -7.26 8.99
CA PHE A 376 28.25 -6.32 9.28
C PHE A 376 28.75 -4.88 9.17
N TYR A 377 28.12 -4.12 8.28
CA TYR A 377 28.29 -2.67 8.23
C TYR A 377 27.24 -2.01 9.13
N GLU A 378 27.70 -1.19 10.07
CA GLU A 378 26.80 -0.46 10.96
C GLU A 378 26.23 0.79 10.27
N PRO A 379 24.91 0.83 10.00
CA PRO A 379 24.27 1.96 9.32
C PRO A 379 24.11 3.18 10.24
N GLY A 380 23.86 4.35 9.66
CA GLY A 380 23.41 5.51 10.44
C GLY A 380 23.97 6.84 9.95
N PRO A 381 23.68 7.92 10.70
CA PRO A 381 24.10 9.26 10.34
C PRO A 381 25.63 9.38 10.24
N GLY A 382 26.09 10.15 9.27
CA GLY A 382 27.50 10.47 9.06
C GLY A 382 28.02 11.51 10.05
N PRO A 383 29.30 11.90 9.95
CA PRO A 383 29.90 12.86 10.87
C PRO A 383 29.28 14.26 10.82
N ASN A 384 28.65 14.63 9.70
CA ASN A 384 28.02 15.94 9.48
C ASN A 384 26.52 15.96 9.81
N ASN A 385 26.02 15.00 10.59
CA ASN A 385 24.59 14.90 10.86
C ASN A 385 24.08 16.05 11.75
N ILE A 386 22.84 16.43 11.53
CA ILE A 386 22.13 17.47 12.27
C ILE A 386 20.87 16.84 12.85
N GLN A 387 20.88 16.59 14.16
CA GLN A 387 19.75 16.10 14.95
C GLN A 387 19.04 17.26 15.67
N PHE A 388 17.89 17.00 16.29
CA PHE A 388 17.13 18.06 16.96
C PHE A 388 17.91 18.75 18.07
N SER A 389 18.72 18.01 18.83
CA SER A 389 19.60 18.57 19.86
C SER A 389 20.68 19.50 19.31
N HIS A 390 21.18 19.28 18.09
CA HIS A 390 22.08 20.22 17.41
C HIS A 390 21.35 21.51 17.03
N ILE A 391 20.10 21.39 16.59
CA ILE A 391 19.26 22.51 16.17
C ILE A 391 18.87 23.38 17.38
N ASP A 392 18.38 22.76 18.45
CA ASP A 392 17.95 23.43 19.69
C ASP A 392 19.09 24.26 20.32
N LYS A 393 20.32 23.77 20.23
CA LYS A 393 21.53 24.47 20.72
C LYS A 393 22.00 25.61 19.80
N ASN A 394 21.58 25.65 18.53
CA ASN A 394 22.09 26.59 17.53
C ASN A 394 20.97 27.16 16.64
N LEU A 395 19.86 27.57 17.26
CA LEU A 395 18.65 28.03 16.55
C LEU A 395 18.93 29.08 15.48
N GLU A 396 19.74 30.11 15.80
CA GLU A 396 20.13 31.18 14.87
C GLU A 396 20.87 30.64 13.64
N LYS A 397 21.78 29.67 13.83
CA LYS A 397 22.56 29.05 12.73
C LYS A 397 21.64 28.35 11.73
N PHE A 398 20.54 27.79 12.20
CA PHE A 398 19.57 27.07 11.37
C PHE A 398 18.37 27.91 10.97
N GLY A 399 18.35 29.21 11.30
CA GLY A 399 17.24 30.11 10.98
C GLY A 399 15.93 29.73 11.67
N ILE A 400 15.99 29.05 12.82
CA ILE A 400 14.81 28.61 13.57
C ILE A 400 14.46 29.69 14.61
N ASN A 401 13.27 30.26 14.49
CA ASN A 401 12.70 31.07 15.56
C ASN A 401 12.10 30.13 16.62
N LYS A 402 12.54 30.22 17.87
CA LYS A 402 12.08 29.37 18.98
C LYS A 402 10.57 29.46 19.24
N ASP A 403 10.00 30.64 19.01
CA ASP A 403 8.60 30.93 19.33
C ASP A 403 7.65 30.59 18.17
N ASP A 404 8.20 30.18 17.01
CA ASP A 404 7.41 29.76 15.85
C ASP A 404 7.23 28.22 15.84
N PRO A 405 6.04 27.69 16.15
CA PRO A 405 5.78 26.25 16.10
C PRO A 405 5.85 25.68 14.67
N LYS A 406 5.77 26.52 13.63
CA LYS A 406 5.85 26.11 12.21
C LYS A 406 7.28 26.09 11.68
N ALA A 407 8.25 26.57 12.46
CA ALA A 407 9.66 26.50 12.11
C ALA A 407 10.06 25.04 11.93
N ALA A 408 10.67 24.75 10.79
CA ALA A 408 11.00 23.39 10.40
C ALA A 408 12.25 23.35 9.53
N ILE A 409 12.95 22.23 9.58
CA ILE A 409 14.13 21.95 8.77
C ILE A 409 13.86 20.74 7.87
N GLU A 410 14.44 20.72 6.68
CA GLU A 410 14.42 19.54 5.83
C GLU A 410 15.32 18.45 6.44
N LEU A 411 14.81 17.22 6.53
CA LEU A 411 15.52 16.06 7.05
C LEU A 411 15.85 15.06 5.94
N ASN A 412 16.92 14.31 6.14
CA ASN A 412 17.29 13.18 5.27
C ASN A 412 16.75 11.85 5.80
N SER A 413 16.44 11.80 7.09
CA SER A 413 15.89 10.64 7.78
C SER A 413 14.91 11.08 8.88
N VAL A 414 13.91 10.24 9.16
CA VAL A 414 12.91 10.49 10.20
C VAL A 414 12.78 9.30 11.15
N GLY A 415 12.45 9.61 12.39
CA GLY A 415 12.05 8.64 13.41
C GLY A 415 10.61 8.17 13.27
N GLY A 416 10.26 7.19 14.09
CA GLY A 416 8.97 6.48 14.05
C GLY A 416 8.04 6.78 15.23
N ALA A 417 8.54 7.45 16.27
CA ALA A 417 7.81 7.70 17.51
C ALA A 417 6.56 8.56 17.28
N VAL A 418 6.71 9.65 16.51
CA VAL A 418 5.62 10.49 16.01
C VAL A 418 5.93 10.87 14.57
N LEU A 419 5.14 10.35 13.63
CA LEU A 419 5.41 10.53 12.21
C LEU A 419 4.12 10.86 11.46
N PHE A 420 4.04 12.08 10.96
CA PHE A 420 2.99 12.54 10.08
C PHE A 420 3.37 12.30 8.62
N VAL A 421 2.45 11.80 7.81
CA VAL A 421 2.64 11.57 6.38
C VAL A 421 1.35 11.90 5.64
N LYS A 422 1.43 12.63 4.52
CA LYS A 422 0.32 12.65 3.56
C LYS A 422 0.11 11.23 3.02
N THR A 423 -1.12 10.71 3.09
CA THR A 423 -1.38 9.30 2.72
C THR A 423 -1.11 9.01 1.26
N GLU A 424 -1.14 10.02 0.38
CA GLU A 424 -0.74 9.89 -1.03
C GLU A 424 0.70 9.38 -1.21
N VAL A 425 1.61 9.69 -0.27
CA VAL A 425 2.99 9.20 -0.28
C VAL A 425 2.98 7.67 -0.23
N PHE A 426 2.23 7.09 0.71
CA PHE A 426 2.07 5.64 0.81
C PHE A 426 1.31 5.07 -0.39
N LYS A 427 0.26 5.75 -0.86
CA LYS A 427 -0.57 5.32 -2.01
C LYS A 427 0.21 5.33 -3.33
N GLN A 428 1.30 6.10 -3.44
CA GLN A 428 2.21 6.10 -4.59
C GLN A 428 3.34 5.07 -4.49
N GLY A 429 3.31 4.19 -3.49
CA GLY A 429 4.23 3.05 -3.37
C GLY A 429 5.43 3.29 -2.47
N ILE A 430 5.54 4.46 -1.83
CA ILE A 430 6.52 4.66 -0.77
C ILE A 430 6.07 3.86 0.46
N MET A 431 6.99 3.17 1.13
CA MET A 431 6.68 2.34 2.28
C MET A 431 7.86 2.31 3.26
N PHE A 432 7.71 1.69 4.42
CA PHE A 432 8.83 1.44 5.33
C PHE A 432 9.62 0.22 4.82
N PRO A 433 10.87 0.33 4.32
CA PRO A 433 11.56 -0.83 3.75
C PRO A 433 11.84 -1.91 4.79
N PRO A 434 11.43 -3.18 4.58
CA PRO A 434 11.70 -4.29 5.49
C PRO A 434 13.08 -4.93 5.23
N PHE A 435 14.01 -4.15 4.70
CA PHE A 435 15.40 -4.48 4.39
C PHE A 435 16.18 -3.17 4.26
N TYR A 436 17.50 -3.23 4.27
CA TYR A 436 18.31 -2.08 3.93
C TYR A 436 18.18 -1.80 2.43
N LEU A 437 17.42 -0.76 2.09
CA LEU A 437 17.16 -0.37 0.72
C LEU A 437 18.41 0.21 0.03
N ILE A 438 19.23 0.97 0.75
CA ILE A 438 20.34 1.69 0.15
C ILE A 438 21.51 0.71 -0.07
N GLY A 439 21.96 0.61 -1.32
CA GLY A 439 23.04 -0.28 -1.73
C GLY A 439 22.60 -1.70 -2.07
N THR A 440 21.30 -1.98 -2.19
CA THR A 440 20.80 -3.23 -2.77
C THR A 440 21.23 -3.38 -4.23
N LYS A 441 21.56 -4.59 -4.65
CA LYS A 441 21.92 -4.97 -6.02
C LYS A 441 21.13 -6.22 -6.41
N TRP A 442 21.07 -6.58 -7.69
CA TRP A 442 20.41 -7.83 -8.13
C TRP A 442 20.94 -9.09 -7.43
N ASN A 443 22.23 -9.12 -7.14
CA ASN A 443 22.91 -10.20 -6.42
C ASN A 443 23.06 -9.94 -4.91
N ARG A 444 22.60 -8.78 -4.40
CA ARG A 444 22.67 -8.39 -3.00
C ARG A 444 21.28 -8.05 -2.47
N ASN A 445 20.68 -9.03 -1.80
CA ASN A 445 19.31 -8.97 -1.29
C ASN A 445 19.10 -7.93 -0.18
N ASP A 446 20.17 -7.47 0.47
CA ASP A 446 20.10 -6.53 1.59
C ASP A 446 21.25 -5.54 1.44
N GLY A 447 20.93 -4.25 1.35
CA GLY A 447 21.91 -3.19 1.23
C GLY A 447 22.64 -2.94 2.56
N PHE A 448 23.13 -1.72 2.72
CA PHE A 448 23.87 -1.33 3.92
C PHE A 448 23.14 -0.34 4.83
N ASP A 449 22.02 0.25 4.40
CA ASP A 449 21.22 1.19 5.20
C ASP A 449 19.82 1.45 4.61
N GLY A 450 19.03 2.35 5.21
CA GLY A 450 17.72 2.79 4.73
C GLY A 450 16.64 1.75 4.99
N ILE A 451 16.64 1.19 6.21
CA ILE A 451 15.57 0.30 6.69
C ILE A 451 14.48 1.12 7.38
N GLU A 452 13.25 0.61 7.36
CA GLU A 452 12.12 1.14 8.12
C GLU A 452 11.89 2.65 7.89
N THR A 453 11.96 3.49 8.92
CA THR A 453 11.65 4.93 8.82
C THR A 453 12.77 5.71 8.12
N GLU A 454 14.04 5.30 8.27
CA GLU A 454 15.16 5.99 7.62
C GLU A 454 15.15 5.76 6.09
N GLY A 455 14.65 4.60 5.66
CA GLY A 455 14.43 4.31 4.24
C GLY A 455 13.23 5.05 3.62
N LEU A 456 12.30 5.56 4.44
CA LEU A 456 11.11 6.26 3.96
C LEU A 456 11.47 7.53 3.20
N CYS A 457 12.28 8.40 3.82
CA CYS A 457 12.69 9.68 3.23
C CYS A 457 13.54 9.49 1.98
N TYR A 458 14.41 8.48 1.97
CA TYR A 458 15.23 8.14 0.81
C TYR A 458 14.36 7.81 -0.43
N GLN A 459 13.32 6.99 -0.25
CA GLN A 459 12.38 6.69 -1.33
C GLN A 459 11.55 7.91 -1.71
N ALA A 460 10.97 8.59 -0.72
CA ALA A 460 10.07 9.73 -0.92
C ALA A 460 10.74 10.84 -1.76
N LYS A 461 12.01 11.15 -1.47
CA LYS A 461 12.82 12.12 -2.20
C LYS A 461 12.95 11.80 -3.68
N THR A 462 12.99 10.52 -4.05
CA THR A 462 13.17 10.08 -5.45
C THR A 462 11.96 10.44 -6.32
N ILE A 463 10.77 10.57 -5.72
CA ILE A 463 9.54 10.96 -6.42
C ILE A 463 9.08 12.40 -6.07
N GLY A 464 9.95 13.21 -5.46
CA GLY A 464 9.74 14.64 -5.23
C GLY A 464 9.17 15.04 -3.87
N TYR A 465 8.91 14.08 -2.97
CA TYR A 465 8.45 14.38 -1.61
C TYR A 465 9.61 14.70 -0.65
N LYS A 466 9.33 15.48 0.38
CA LYS A 466 10.34 15.89 1.37
C LYS A 466 9.97 15.52 2.80
N CYS A 467 10.99 15.22 3.59
CA CYS A 467 10.89 15.00 5.02
C CYS A 467 11.28 16.25 5.81
N TRP A 468 10.59 16.48 6.92
CA TRP A 468 10.75 17.69 7.71
C TRP A 468 10.74 17.41 9.21
N GLY A 469 11.57 18.13 9.95
CA GLY A 469 11.62 18.11 11.40
C GLY A 469 11.14 19.43 11.97
N PHE A 470 10.27 19.38 12.97
CA PHE A 470 9.76 20.55 13.69
C PHE A 470 10.40 20.62 15.08
N PRO A 471 11.55 21.30 15.24
CA PRO A 471 12.34 21.28 16.48
C PRO A 471 11.62 21.90 17.70
N ASN A 472 10.69 22.82 17.46
CA ASN A 472 9.95 23.52 18.53
C ASN A 472 8.71 22.75 19.00
N LEU A 473 8.29 21.72 18.26
CA LEU A 473 7.27 20.79 18.70
C LEU A 473 7.97 19.65 19.46
N VAL A 474 7.61 19.46 20.72
CA VAL A 474 8.25 18.48 21.60
C VAL A 474 7.20 17.53 22.15
N GLY A 475 7.33 16.26 21.82
CA GLY A 475 6.58 15.16 22.42
C GLY A 475 7.40 14.47 23.49
N PHE A 476 6.74 13.61 24.27
CA PHE A 476 7.40 12.91 25.36
C PHE A 476 7.16 11.41 25.32
N HIS A 477 8.18 10.67 25.75
CA HIS A 477 8.19 9.23 25.94
C HIS A 477 8.36 8.90 27.44
N ALA A 478 7.86 7.74 27.87
CA ALA A 478 7.99 7.28 29.24
C ALA A 478 9.40 6.74 29.53
N VAL A 479 9.94 6.94 30.74
CA VAL A 479 11.05 6.07 31.18
C VAL A 479 10.55 4.62 31.16
N GLY A 480 11.21 3.78 30.36
CA GLY A 480 10.91 2.34 30.21
C GLY A 480 11.38 1.47 31.36
#